data_AF-A0A0H3DFZ2-F1
#
_entry.id   AF-A0A0H3DFZ2-F1
#
_cell.length_a   1.000
_cell.length_b   1.000
_cell.length_c   1.000
_cell.angle_alpha   90.00
_cell.angle_beta   90.00
_cell.angle_gamma   90.00
#
_symmetry.space_group_name_H-M   'P 1'
#
loop_
_entity.id
_entity.type
_entity.pdbx_description
1 polymer ?
#
loop_
_entity_poly.entity_id
_entity_poly.type
_entity_poly.pdbx_seq_one_letter_code
_entity_poly.pdbx_strand_id
1 'polypeptide(L)'
;MLKPGAYADLSLVSGNPLQDIKAAANVRSVLVGGVLRTVGELLAPYRNQPGPRAATEVVPAARSAEKQHWWHVPEWSEHVCCSG
;
A
#
# COMPACT_ATOMS: atom_id res chain seq x y z
N MET A 1 -1.99 -9.16 16.77
CA MET A 1 -3.17 -9.61 17.55
C MET A 1 -3.24 -8.79 18.82
N LEU A 2 -4.41 -8.27 19.16
CA LEU A 2 -4.61 -7.40 20.32
C LEU A 2 -4.64 -8.23 21.60
N LYS A 3 -3.67 -8.03 22.49
CA LYS A 3 -3.58 -8.75 23.76
C LYS A 3 -2.78 -7.94 24.79
N PRO A 4 -3.02 -8.13 26.10
CA PRO A 4 -2.16 -7.56 27.14
C PRO A 4 -0.69 -7.94 26.95
N GLY A 5 0.21 -6.99 27.21
CA GLY A 5 1.67 -7.18 27.06
C GLY A 5 2.19 -7.10 25.63
N ALA A 6 1.34 -6.93 24.61
CA ALA A 6 1.78 -6.62 23.25
C ALA A 6 2.02 -5.11 23.06
N TYR A 7 2.78 -4.74 22.02
CA TYR A 7 2.91 -3.34 21.62
C TYR A 7 1.54 -2.73 21.31
N ALA A 8 1.36 -1.52 21.80
CA ALA A 8 0.12 -0.76 21.64
C ALA A 8 0.12 -0.01 20.30
N ASP A 9 0.19 -0.79 19.21
CA ASP A 9 0.20 -0.31 17.83
C ASP A 9 -1.15 -0.56 17.17
N LEU A 10 -1.99 0.47 17.11
CA LEU A 10 -3.41 0.38 16.75
C LEU A 10 -3.79 1.46 15.73
N SER A 11 -4.72 1.12 14.84
CA SER A 11 -5.42 2.10 13.98
C SER A 11 -6.86 2.23 14.46
N LEU A 12 -7.30 3.46 14.76
CA LEU A 12 -8.66 3.75 15.17
C LEU A 12 -9.43 4.31 13.99
N VAL A 13 -10.45 3.58 13.56
CA VAL A 13 -11.28 3.90 12.39
C VAL A 13 -12.68 4.34 12.81
N SER A 14 -13.30 5.22 12.02
CA SER A 14 -14.72 5.56 12.16
C SER A 14 -15.59 4.70 11.24
N GLY A 15 -16.64 4.10 11.81
CA GLY A 15 -17.54 3.17 11.11
C GLY A 15 -17.27 1.72 11.50
N ASN A 16 -17.92 0.78 10.81
CA ASN A 16 -17.78 -0.65 11.07
C ASN A 16 -17.17 -1.36 9.85
N PRO A 17 -15.87 -1.71 9.89
CA PRO A 17 -15.20 -2.42 8.79
C PRO A 17 -15.81 -3.78 8.45
N LEU A 18 -16.51 -4.41 9.39
CA LEU A 18 -17.18 -5.69 9.15
C LEU A 18 -18.50 -5.55 8.39
N GLN A 19 -19.09 -4.35 8.37
CA GLN A 19 -20.28 -4.04 7.59
C GLN A 19 -19.95 -3.34 6.27
N ASP A 20 -18.95 -2.46 6.25
CA ASP A 20 -18.41 -1.82 5.04
C ASP A 20 -16.89 -1.75 5.14
N ILE A 21 -16.20 -2.51 4.29
CA ILE A 21 -14.73 -2.57 4.28
C ILE A 21 -14.08 -1.20 4.02
N LYS A 22 -14.78 -0.26 3.37
CA LYS A 22 -14.27 1.10 3.17
C LYS A 22 -14.06 1.84 4.49
N ALA A 23 -14.78 1.48 5.55
CA ALA A 23 -14.57 2.04 6.88
C ALA A 23 -13.17 1.73 7.43
N ALA A 24 -12.50 0.67 6.96
CA ALA A 24 -11.12 0.38 7.35
C ALA A 24 -10.14 1.50 6.93
N ALA A 25 -10.45 2.24 5.86
CA ALA A 25 -9.65 3.38 5.41
C ALA A 25 -9.99 4.68 6.15
N ASN A 26 -11.08 4.73 6.91
CA ASN A 26 -11.54 5.93 7.62
C ASN A 26 -10.83 6.09 8.97
N VAL A 27 -9.50 6.09 8.95
CA VAL A 27 -8.64 6.23 10.15
C VAL A 27 -8.70 7.67 10.67
N ARG A 28 -8.96 7.84 11.96
CA ARG A 28 -8.97 9.16 12.63
C ARG A 28 -7.73 9.41 13.46
N SER A 29 -7.23 8.37 14.09
CA SER A 29 -6.07 8.39 14.98
C SER A 29 -5.35 7.06 14.93
N VAL A 30 -4.08 7.08 15.32
CA VAL A 30 -3.26 5.87 15.50
C VAL A 30 -2.63 5.91 16.88
N LEU A 31 -2.44 4.73 17.47
CA LEU A 31 -1.63 4.53 18.65
C LEU A 31 -0.34 3.89 18.19
N VAL A 32 0.81 4.48 18.49
CA VAL A 32 2.14 3.92 18.14
C VAL A 32 3.00 3.92 19.39
N GLY A 33 3.44 2.74 19.83
CA GLY A 33 4.20 2.57 21.07
C GLY A 33 3.45 3.10 22.30
N GLY A 34 2.11 3.09 22.28
CA GLY A 34 1.27 3.64 23.35
C GLY A 34 1.04 5.15 23.30
N VAL A 35 1.56 5.86 22.29
CA VAL A 35 1.33 7.29 22.10
C VAL A 35 0.23 7.51 21.08
N LEU A 36 -0.85 8.19 21.49
CA LEU A 36 -1.96 8.51 20.60
C LEU A 36 -1.56 9.70 19.71
N ARG A 37 -1.78 9.56 18.41
CA ARG A 37 -1.54 10.60 17.40
C ARG A 37 -2.76 10.76 16.52
N THR A 38 -3.13 11.99 16.22
CA THR A 38 -4.16 12.27 15.22
C THR A 38 -3.56 12.29 13.81
N VAL A 39 -4.36 12.03 12.78
CA VAL A 39 -3.92 12.22 11.39
C VAL A 39 -3.42 13.65 11.16
N GLY A 40 -4.05 14.63 11.80
CA GLY A 40 -3.66 16.02 11.68
C GLY A 40 -2.27 16.34 12.24
N GLU A 41 -1.88 15.69 13.34
CA GLU A 41 -0.55 15.81 13.94
C GLU A 41 0.52 15.13 13.07
N LEU A 42 0.21 13.95 12.53
CA LEU A 42 1.13 13.22 11.66
C LEU A 42 1.43 13.98 10.37
N LEU A 43 0.43 14.65 9.82
CA LEU A 43 0.58 15.42 8.59
C LEU A 43 1.15 16.82 8.82
N ALA A 44 1.13 17.35 10.05
CA ALA A 44 1.53 18.72 10.35
C ALA A 44 2.93 19.09 9.80
N PRO A 45 3.97 18.24 9.89
CA PRO A 45 5.30 18.57 9.36
C PRO A 45 5.35 18.73 7.83
N TYR A 46 4.38 18.17 7.11
CA TYR A 46 4.40 18.06 5.65
C TYR A 46 3.43 19.02 4.94
N ARG A 47 2.48 19.64 5.67
CA ARG A 47 1.42 20.47 5.07
C ARG A 47 1.91 21.64 4.22
N ASN A 48 3.09 22.18 4.53
CA ASN A 48 3.67 23.33 3.83
C ASN A 48 4.96 22.99 3.09
N GLN A 49 5.27 21.70 2.94
CA GLN A 49 6.40 21.27 2.14
C GLN A 49 5.93 21.10 0.69
N PRO A 50 6.56 21.78 -0.29
CA PRO A 50 6.35 21.41 -1.68
C PRO A 50 6.75 19.96 -1.82
N GLY A 51 5.77 19.11 -2.12
CA GLY A 51 6.03 17.70 -2.35
C GLY A 51 7.11 17.55 -3.42
N PRO A 52 8.01 16.56 -3.33
CA PRO A 52 8.93 16.29 -4.41
C PRO A 52 8.10 16.11 -5.68
N ARG A 53 8.29 17.00 -6.65
CA ARG A 53 7.68 16.84 -7.95
C ARG A 53 8.40 15.64 -8.57
N ALA A 54 7.80 14.46 -8.45
CA ALA A 54 8.25 13.28 -9.15
C ALA A 54 8.11 13.58 -10.65
N ALA A 55 9.19 14.09 -11.24
CA ALA A 55 9.36 14.10 -12.67
C ALA A 55 9.73 12.66 -13.04
N THR A 56 8.72 11.84 -13.32
CA THR A 56 8.97 10.59 -14.03
C THR A 56 9.29 10.99 -15.46
N GLU A 57 10.58 11.15 -15.75
CA GLU A 57 11.02 11.28 -17.12
C GLU A 57 10.61 10.02 -17.86
N VAL A 58 9.77 10.18 -18.88
CA VAL A 58 9.39 9.08 -19.77
C VAL A 58 10.60 8.79 -20.64
N VAL A 59 11.44 7.87 -20.19
CA VAL A 59 12.57 7.37 -20.96
C VAL A 59 12.07 6.35 -22.00
N PRO A 60 12.75 6.22 -23.16
CA PRO A 60 12.46 5.15 -24.10
C PRO A 60 12.47 3.79 -23.41
N ALA A 61 11.58 2.90 -23.83
CA ALA A 61 11.51 1.54 -23.29
C ALA A 61 12.87 0.85 -23.45
N ALA A 62 13.42 0.33 -22.35
CA ALA A 62 14.58 -0.54 -22.41
C ALA A 62 14.22 -1.82 -23.19
N ARG A 63 15.22 -2.48 -23.80
CA ARG A 63 15.01 -3.74 -24.52
C ARG A 63 14.32 -4.82 -23.67
N SER A 64 14.56 -4.83 -22.36
CA SER A 64 13.90 -5.74 -21.40
C SER A 64 12.39 -5.47 -21.21
N ALA A 65 11.89 -4.30 -21.62
CA ALA A 65 10.47 -3.97 -21.61
C ALA A 65 9.74 -4.48 -22.87
N GLU A 66 10.46 -5.05 -23.85
CA GLU A 66 9.85 -5.78 -24.95
C GLU A 66 9.15 -7.04 -24.39
N LYS A 67 7.88 -7.27 -24.79
CA LYS A 67 7.04 -8.39 -24.35
C LYS A 67 7.47 -9.76 -24.91
N GLN A 68 8.76 -9.93 -25.17
CA GLN A 68 9.35 -11.13 -25.77
C GLN A 68 10.05 -12.03 -24.73
N HIS A 69 10.17 -11.57 -23.49
CA HIS A 69 10.78 -12.34 -22.42
C HIS A 69 9.73 -13.16 -21.64
N TRP A 70 10.15 -14.33 -21.15
CA TRP A 70 9.31 -15.29 -20.45
C TRP A 70 8.58 -14.70 -19.22
N TRP A 71 9.15 -13.70 -18.54
CA TRP A 71 8.54 -13.00 -17.39
C TRP A 71 7.46 -11.97 -17.77
N HIS A 72 7.25 -11.69 -19.07
CA HIS A 72 6.13 -10.89 -19.57
C HIS A 72 4.93 -11.76 -19.97
N VAL A 73 5.09 -13.08 -19.96
CA VAL A 73 4.05 -14.03 -20.28
C VAL A 73 3.55 -14.64 -18.97
N PRO A 74 2.22 -14.72 -18.73
CA PRO A 74 1.73 -15.33 -17.52
C PRO A 74 2.18 -16.79 -17.41
N GLU A 75 2.56 -17.24 -16.23
CA GLU A 75 3.03 -18.62 -15.98
C GLU A 75 2.05 -19.72 -16.43
N TRP A 76 0.76 -19.40 -16.56
CA TRP A 76 -0.29 -20.31 -17.06
C TRP A 76 -0.47 -20.32 -18.59
N SER A 77 0.30 -19.52 -19.36
CA SER A 77 0.18 -19.50 -20.83
C SER A 77 0.96 -20.61 -21.53
N GLU A 78 1.90 -21.24 -20.83
CA GLU A 78 2.61 -22.43 -21.29
C GLU A 78 1.61 -23.60 -21.36
N HIS A 79 1.17 -23.95 -22.58
CA HIS A 79 0.32 -25.12 -22.82
C HIS A 79 1.18 -26.40 -22.76
N VAL A 80 1.63 -26.77 -21.56
CA VAL A 80 2.44 -27.98 -21.33
C VAL A 80 1.62 -29.27 -21.50
N CYS A 81 0.29 -29.18 -21.42
CA CYS A 81 -0.60 -30.33 -21.52
C CYS A 81 -1.29 -30.30 -22.90
N CYS A 82 -0.66 -30.95 -23.89
CA CYS A 82 -1.22 -31.50 -25.15
C CYS A 82 -0.21 -31.54 -26.33
N SER A 83 1.09 -31.66 -26.07
CA SER A 83 2.06 -32.06 -27.10
C SER A 83 2.32 -33.57 -27.01
N GLY A 84 1.52 -34.34 -27.77
CA GLY A 84 1.82 -35.68 -28.31
C GLY A 84 2.30 -36.76 -27.35
#